data_AF-A0A5J5IEZ1-F1
#
_entry.id   AF-A0A5J5IEZ1-F1
#
_cell.length_a   1.000
_cell.length_b   1.000
_cell.length_c   1.000
_cell.angle_alpha   90.00
_cell.angle_beta   90.00
_cell.angle_gamma   90.00
#
_symmetry.space_group_name_H-M   'P 1'
#
loop_
_entity.id
_entity.type
_entity.pdbx_description
1 polymer ?
#
loop_
_entity_poly.entity_id
_entity_poly.type
_entity_poly.pdbx_seq_one_letter_code
_entity_poly.pdbx_strand_id
1 'polypeptide(L)'
;MKSILKQLSENNKELEKAEALKAQAEINNPETKKDRRDFLKKTAFGGITLAGMMGLSIEDTLALTTSKVKRYSAPSDLKITDMRYALTAAMGGTAIIRIDTNQGIYGLGEVRDAADPRYALMLKSRILGLNPCNVEMIFKIIKQFGGPSRQAGGVCAVEMALWDLCGKAYNVPAWQLLGGRYRDKIRLYADTPEANSPEEQLKLIKYRTEDQGYTWLKMDVSIDELTKIPGTLVNQKFWESQGSLKQWQGDNMSYANTLHPFTQIQITDKGLDELTKIVEKVRNMVGYDIPLSTDHYGHFDLNNGIRLGKALEKYRLAWMEDIVSWELTDQWKTMSDALETPLLTGEDIYLLKNFKPLIDIHAVDIVHPDLATSGGLLETKRIGDYAEEHGVAMAMHQAGTPVSFMADVHCAAATQNFLACEHHNIDVPWWEGLVKTTDGRQLITKGFANVPFSAPGLGIELNEEEVKKHLHAKDKSFFAPTPEWNEIRSHDRVFS
;
A
#
# COMPACT_ATOMS: atom_id res chain seq x y z
N MET A 1 -46.74 37.86 9.55
CA MET A 1 -45.57 37.03 9.88
C MET A 1 -44.24 37.77 9.77
N LYS A 2 -43.92 38.45 8.66
CA LYS A 2 -42.64 39.19 8.50
C LYS A 2 -42.42 40.39 9.44
N SER A 3 -43.46 41.15 9.81
CA SER A 3 -43.32 42.30 10.73
C SER A 3 -43.08 41.90 12.18
N ILE A 4 -43.81 40.89 12.66
CA ILE A 4 -43.67 40.35 14.02
C ILE A 4 -42.29 39.72 14.23
N LEU A 5 -41.77 38.97 13.24
CA LEU A 5 -40.42 38.42 13.31
C LEU A 5 -39.33 39.50 13.32
N LYS A 6 -39.52 40.59 12.56
CA LYS A 6 -38.57 41.72 12.57
C LYS A 6 -38.57 42.44 13.92
N GLN A 7 -39.76 42.66 14.50
CA GLN A 7 -39.90 43.29 15.80
C GLN A 7 -39.36 42.41 16.94
N LEU A 8 -39.59 41.09 16.88
CA LEU A 8 -38.98 40.13 17.81
C LEU A 8 -37.45 40.11 17.67
N SER A 9 -36.92 40.21 16.45
CA SER A 9 -35.47 40.28 16.23
C SER A 9 -34.84 41.57 16.76
N GLU A 10 -35.50 42.71 16.58
CA GLU A 10 -35.04 44.00 17.10
C GLU A 10 -35.10 44.02 18.64
N ASN A 11 -36.19 43.55 19.24
CA ASN A 11 -36.34 43.43 20.69
C ASN A 11 -35.29 42.47 21.29
N ASN A 12 -35.03 41.32 20.65
CA ASN A 12 -34.01 40.39 21.11
C ASN A 12 -32.60 40.99 21.02
N LYS A 13 -32.29 41.76 19.97
CA LYS A 13 -31.00 42.45 19.85
C LYS A 13 -30.79 43.48 20.96
N GLU A 14 -31.83 44.23 21.33
CA GLU A 14 -31.74 45.17 22.44
C GLU A 14 -31.56 44.47 23.79
N LEU A 15 -32.28 43.36 24.00
CA LEU A 15 -32.13 42.52 25.20
C LEU A 15 -30.72 41.92 25.31
N GLU A 16 -30.22 41.31 24.23
CA GLU A 16 -28.87 40.74 24.18
C GLU A 16 -27.79 41.80 24.44
N LYS A 17 -27.95 43.01 23.88
CA LYS A 17 -27.02 44.12 24.11
C LYS A 17 -27.06 44.60 25.56
N ALA A 18 -28.24 44.67 26.17
CA ALA A 18 -28.38 45.04 27.57
C ALA A 18 -27.79 43.99 28.52
N GLU A 19 -27.95 42.70 28.21
CA GLU A 19 -27.35 41.59 28.96
C GLU A 19 -25.83 41.57 28.83
N ALA A 20 -25.28 41.79 27.63
CA ALA A 20 -23.84 41.89 27.42
C ALA A 20 -23.21 43.05 28.22
N LEU A 21 -23.87 44.21 28.25
CA LEU A 21 -23.42 45.36 29.05
C LEU A 21 -23.47 45.08 30.55
N LYS A 22 -24.50 44.38 31.04
CA LYS A 22 -24.60 43.95 32.44
C LYS A 22 -23.49 42.95 32.81
N ALA A 23 -23.25 41.95 31.95
CA ALA A 23 -22.18 40.98 32.16
C ALA A 23 -20.80 41.65 32.19
N GLN A 24 -20.56 42.61 31.30
CA GLN A 24 -19.30 43.37 31.27
C GLN A 24 -19.13 44.26 32.51
N ALA A 25 -20.20 44.92 32.97
CA ALA A 25 -20.18 45.70 34.20
C ALA A 25 -19.89 44.82 35.44
N GLU A 26 -20.45 43.60 35.48
CA GLU A 26 -20.23 42.64 36.55
C GLU A 26 -18.80 42.06 36.55
N ILE A 27 -18.22 41.83 35.36
CA ILE A 27 -16.80 41.44 35.20
C ILE A 27 -15.86 42.54 35.71
N ASN A 28 -16.21 43.81 35.43
CA ASN A 28 -15.40 44.97 35.80
C ASN A 28 -15.60 45.42 37.25
N ASN A 29 -16.62 44.93 37.94
CA ASN A 29 -16.87 45.25 39.35
C ASN A 29 -15.84 44.52 40.25
N PRO A 30 -15.00 45.25 41.00
CA PRO A 30 -14.00 44.66 41.88
C PRO A 30 -14.60 43.85 43.05
N GLU A 31 -15.86 44.11 43.43
CA GLU A 31 -16.57 43.38 44.49
C GLU A 31 -17.11 42.00 44.05
N THR A 32 -17.19 41.73 42.74
CA THR A 32 -17.62 40.42 42.23
C THR A 32 -16.60 39.34 42.60
N LYS A 33 -17.03 38.18 43.11
CA LYS A 33 -16.12 37.07 43.47
C LYS A 33 -15.24 36.63 42.29
N LYS A 34 -13.96 36.33 42.56
CA LYS A 34 -12.92 36.08 41.54
C LYS A 34 -13.27 34.91 40.62
N ASP A 35 -13.75 33.83 41.21
CA ASP A 35 -14.26 32.61 40.60
C ASP A 35 -15.46 32.85 39.67
N ARG A 36 -16.37 33.78 40.03
CA ARG A 36 -17.48 34.21 39.16
C ARG A 36 -17.00 35.10 38.01
N ARG A 37 -16.07 36.02 38.26
CA ARG A 37 -15.45 36.83 37.20
C ARG A 37 -14.68 35.96 36.20
N ASP A 38 -13.95 34.97 36.68
CA ASP A 38 -13.20 34.04 35.83
C ASP A 38 -14.14 33.11 35.05
N PHE A 39 -15.24 32.67 35.64
CA PHE A 39 -16.29 31.94 34.92
C PHE A 39 -16.89 32.79 33.80
N LEU A 40 -17.30 34.04 34.09
CA LEU A 40 -17.87 34.96 33.09
C LEU A 40 -16.90 35.28 31.94
N LYS A 41 -15.61 35.47 32.26
CA LYS A 41 -14.54 35.61 31.25
C LYS A 41 -14.42 34.34 30.40
N LYS A 42 -14.39 33.16 31.02
CA LYS A 42 -14.27 31.88 30.30
C LYS A 42 -15.48 31.58 29.42
N THR A 43 -16.70 31.90 29.86
CA THR A 43 -17.91 31.73 29.04
C THR A 43 -17.98 32.70 27.87
N ALA A 44 -17.46 33.93 27.99
CA ALA A 44 -17.32 34.86 26.88
C ALA A 44 -16.33 34.37 25.80
N PHE A 45 -15.33 33.58 26.18
CA PHE A 45 -14.39 32.91 25.26
C PHE A 45 -14.88 31.53 24.77
N GLY A 46 -15.79 30.88 25.50
CA GLY A 46 -16.29 29.53 25.22
C GLY A 46 -17.50 29.46 24.29
N GLY A 47 -18.27 30.54 24.15
CA GLY A 47 -19.41 30.66 23.24
C GLY A 47 -19.41 32.02 22.54
N ILE A 48 -18.73 32.12 21.40
CA ILE A 48 -18.66 33.37 20.64
C ILE A 48 -19.98 33.56 19.89
N THR A 49 -20.86 34.40 20.42
CA THR A 49 -21.99 34.96 19.66
C THR A 49 -21.49 36.07 18.74
N LEU A 50 -22.19 36.30 17.63
CA LEU A 50 -21.88 37.29 16.59
C LEU A 50 -21.62 38.71 17.15
N ALA A 51 -22.15 39.02 18.34
CA ALA A 51 -21.97 40.29 19.04
C ALA A 51 -20.53 40.51 19.57
N GLY A 52 -19.81 39.44 19.96
CA GLY A 52 -18.42 39.53 20.41
C GLY A 52 -17.42 39.85 19.28
N MET A 53 -17.83 39.67 18.03
CA MET A 53 -17.02 39.95 16.84
C MET A 53 -17.18 41.39 16.31
N MET A 54 -18.20 42.14 16.76
CA MET A 54 -18.47 43.50 16.27
C MET A 54 -17.50 44.57 16.78
N GLY A 55 -16.68 44.27 17.78
CA GLY A 55 -15.69 45.19 18.37
C GLY A 55 -14.23 44.86 18.04
N LEU A 56 -13.97 43.79 17.28
CA LEU A 56 -12.63 43.36 16.89
C LEU A 56 -12.24 44.02 15.56
N SER A 57 -10.94 44.25 15.37
CA SER A 57 -10.43 44.64 14.05
C SER A 57 -10.69 43.51 13.04
N ILE A 58 -10.67 43.82 11.74
CA ILE A 58 -10.81 42.80 10.70
C ILE A 58 -9.69 41.75 10.85
N GLU A 59 -8.49 42.16 11.23
CA GLU A 59 -7.34 41.28 11.46
C GLU A 59 -7.54 40.35 12.66
N ASP A 60 -8.03 40.87 13.79
CA ASP A 60 -8.32 40.05 14.98
C ASP A 60 -9.49 39.10 14.73
N THR A 61 -10.51 39.57 13.99
CA THR A 61 -11.65 38.74 13.57
C THR A 61 -11.18 37.61 12.66
N LEU A 62 -10.28 37.89 11.72
CA LEU A 62 -9.69 36.89 10.83
C LEU A 62 -8.77 35.92 11.58
N ALA A 63 -7.92 36.43 12.48
CA ALA A 63 -7.05 35.62 13.33
C ALA A 63 -7.85 34.69 14.24
N LEU A 64 -8.93 35.17 14.87
CA LEU A 64 -9.81 34.34 15.70
C LEU A 64 -10.64 33.34 14.89
N THR A 65 -11.26 33.76 13.78
CA THR A 65 -12.07 32.85 12.94
C THR A 65 -11.22 31.76 12.30
N THR A 66 -9.94 32.05 12.02
CA THR A 66 -9.00 31.08 11.47
C THR A 66 -8.13 30.39 12.53
N SER A 67 -8.17 30.80 13.80
CA SER A 67 -7.38 30.19 14.89
C SER A 67 -7.74 28.73 15.13
N LYS A 68 -8.98 28.33 14.81
CA LYS A 68 -9.45 26.93 14.87
C LYS A 68 -9.30 26.20 13.53
N VAL A 69 -8.96 26.91 12.46
CA VAL A 69 -8.61 26.31 11.18
C VAL A 69 -7.15 25.89 11.28
N LYS A 70 -6.88 24.60 11.40
CA LYS A 70 -5.52 24.09 11.31
C LYS A 70 -4.98 24.35 9.91
N ARG A 71 -4.24 25.44 9.74
CA ARG A 71 -3.53 25.79 8.49
C ARG A 71 -2.26 24.94 8.38
N TYR A 72 -2.41 23.63 8.14
CA TYR A 72 -1.25 22.74 7.95
C TYR A 72 -0.44 23.12 6.70
N SER A 73 -1.12 23.66 5.68
CA SER A 73 -0.53 24.23 4.48
C SER A 73 -1.54 25.14 3.77
N ALA A 74 -1.07 25.89 2.77
CA ALA A 74 -1.87 26.42 1.68
C ALA A 74 -1.68 25.47 0.48
N PRO A 75 -2.60 24.51 0.24
CA PRO A 75 -2.40 23.47 -0.78
C PRO A 75 -2.14 24.02 -2.19
N SER A 76 -2.71 25.18 -2.53
CA SER A 76 -2.47 25.86 -3.83
C SER A 76 -1.03 26.31 -4.02
N ASP A 77 -0.32 26.61 -2.93
CA ASP A 77 1.00 27.25 -2.94
C ASP A 77 2.13 26.24 -2.62
N LEU A 78 1.78 24.97 -2.44
CA LEU A 78 2.75 23.90 -2.21
C LEU A 78 3.62 23.72 -3.46
N LYS A 79 4.91 23.54 -3.21
CA LYS A 79 5.92 23.23 -4.23
C LYS A 79 6.85 22.17 -3.68
N ILE A 80 7.11 21.14 -4.49
CA ILE A 80 8.14 20.15 -4.22
C ILE A 80 9.51 20.84 -4.24
N THR A 81 10.26 20.70 -3.16
CA THR A 81 11.58 21.33 -3.00
C THR A 81 12.72 20.33 -3.02
N ASP A 82 12.47 19.08 -2.65
CA ASP A 82 13.50 18.05 -2.61
C ASP A 82 12.91 16.63 -2.70
N MET A 83 13.75 15.67 -3.06
CA MET A 83 13.43 14.24 -3.01
C MET A 83 14.69 13.46 -2.63
N ARG A 84 14.57 12.66 -1.56
CA ARG A 84 15.68 11.94 -0.93
C ARG A 84 15.25 10.51 -0.60
N TYR A 85 16.19 9.65 -0.25
CA TYR A 85 15.89 8.27 0.12
C TYR A 85 16.64 7.81 1.37
N ALA A 86 16.16 6.71 1.96
CA ALA A 86 16.87 5.88 2.92
C ALA A 86 16.69 4.41 2.53
N LEU A 87 17.79 3.67 2.36
CA LEU A 87 17.75 2.26 2.00
C LEU A 87 17.67 1.40 3.26
N THR A 88 16.55 0.70 3.45
CA THR A 88 16.31 -0.18 4.60
C THR A 88 16.72 -1.62 4.30
N ALA A 89 16.97 -2.40 5.34
CA ALA A 89 17.25 -3.82 5.25
C ALA A 89 15.99 -4.69 5.04
N ALA A 90 14.80 -4.10 5.03
CA ALA A 90 13.56 -4.82 4.75
C ALA A 90 13.64 -5.46 3.35
N MET A 91 13.22 -6.73 3.26
CA MET A 91 13.25 -7.54 2.02
C MET A 91 14.60 -7.52 1.28
N GLY A 92 15.72 -7.50 2.02
CA GLY A 92 17.06 -7.51 1.43
C GLY A 92 17.48 -6.19 0.75
N GLY A 93 16.67 -5.13 0.88
CA GLY A 93 16.94 -3.81 0.32
C GLY A 93 15.68 -3.17 -0.23
N THR A 94 15.07 -2.26 0.56
CA THR A 94 13.87 -1.51 0.15
C THR A 94 14.07 -0.03 0.45
N ALA A 95 13.96 0.84 -0.56
CA ALA A 95 14.25 2.26 -0.42
C ALA A 95 12.98 3.07 -0.13
N ILE A 96 12.96 3.74 1.03
CA ILE A 96 11.92 4.71 1.36
C ILE A 96 12.29 6.05 0.72
N ILE A 97 11.36 6.63 -0.03
CA ILE A 97 11.46 7.96 -0.63
C ILE A 97 10.75 8.98 0.26
N ARG A 98 11.41 10.13 0.44
CA ARG A 98 10.85 11.31 1.08
C ARG A 98 10.84 12.47 0.10
N ILE A 99 9.68 13.08 -0.09
CA ILE A 99 9.50 14.30 -0.90
C ILE A 99 9.20 15.47 0.03
N ASP A 100 10.07 16.48 0.05
CA ASP A 100 9.93 17.67 0.88
C ASP A 100 9.28 18.83 0.11
N THR A 101 8.70 19.76 0.87
CA THR A 101 7.86 20.85 0.37
C THR A 101 8.28 22.19 0.96
N ASN A 102 7.96 23.29 0.27
CA ASN A 102 8.22 24.66 0.71
C ASN A 102 7.43 25.10 1.96
N GLN A 103 6.55 24.25 2.49
CA GLN A 103 5.71 24.57 3.67
C GLN A 103 5.96 23.61 4.84
N GLY A 104 7.07 22.87 4.83
CA GLY A 104 7.52 22.07 5.98
C GLY A 104 6.81 20.73 6.17
N ILE A 105 5.87 20.36 5.30
CA ILE A 105 5.32 19.00 5.22
C ILE A 105 6.14 18.15 4.25
N TYR A 106 6.10 16.82 4.41
CA TYR A 106 6.75 15.88 3.51
C TYR A 106 5.87 14.65 3.27
N GLY A 107 6.08 14.00 2.12
CA GLY A 107 5.42 12.76 1.72
C GLY A 107 6.37 11.59 1.75
N LEU A 108 5.82 10.41 2.05
CA LEU A 108 6.53 9.14 2.05
C LEU A 108 6.00 8.24 0.95
N GLY A 109 6.93 7.61 0.24
CA GLY A 109 6.65 6.53 -0.69
C GLY A 109 7.79 5.53 -0.67
N GLU A 110 7.67 4.48 -1.47
CA GLU A 110 8.59 3.36 -1.39
C GLU A 110 8.86 2.78 -2.77
N VAL A 111 10.14 2.55 -3.04
CA VAL A 111 10.60 1.83 -4.23
C VAL A 111 10.54 0.34 -3.91
N ARG A 112 9.93 -0.44 -4.81
CA ARG A 112 9.74 -1.90 -4.68
C ARG A 112 11.00 -2.62 -4.18
N ASP A 113 10.81 -3.69 -3.42
CA ASP A 113 11.87 -4.56 -2.93
C ASP A 113 12.87 -4.95 -4.03
N ALA A 114 14.15 -4.97 -3.66
CA ALA A 114 15.29 -5.24 -4.55
C ALA A 114 15.45 -4.29 -5.76
N ALA A 115 14.58 -3.29 -5.95
CA ALA A 115 14.74 -2.27 -6.97
C ALA A 115 15.74 -1.18 -6.53
N ASP A 116 16.37 -0.54 -7.51
CA ASP A 116 17.38 0.48 -7.26
C ASP A 116 16.73 1.86 -7.00
N PRO A 117 17.12 2.61 -5.95
CA PRO A 117 16.56 3.93 -5.66
C PRO A 117 16.76 4.95 -6.79
N ARG A 118 17.72 4.72 -7.71
CA ARG A 118 17.93 5.58 -8.89
C ARG A 118 16.70 5.65 -9.81
N TYR A 119 15.84 4.63 -9.82
CA TYR A 119 14.56 4.70 -10.54
C TYR A 119 13.67 5.84 -10.03
N ALA A 120 13.69 6.14 -8.73
CA ALA A 120 13.00 7.31 -8.18
C ALA A 120 13.83 8.58 -8.41
N LEU A 121 15.13 8.56 -8.07
CA LEU A 121 15.99 9.76 -8.12
C LEU A 121 16.06 10.40 -9.51
N MET A 122 16.05 9.60 -10.59
CA MET A 122 16.00 10.14 -11.95
C MET A 122 14.75 10.99 -12.23
N LEU A 123 13.67 10.81 -11.47
CA LEU A 123 12.43 11.56 -11.62
C LEU A 123 12.48 12.92 -10.91
N LYS A 124 13.46 13.15 -10.02
CA LYS A 124 13.55 14.36 -9.20
C LYS A 124 13.49 15.63 -10.04
N SER A 125 14.37 15.72 -11.04
CA SER A 125 14.45 16.88 -11.90
C SER A 125 13.11 17.24 -12.52
N ARG A 126 12.26 16.26 -12.86
CA ARG A 126 10.95 16.41 -13.52
C ARG A 126 9.85 16.93 -12.60
N ILE A 127 10.00 16.78 -11.28
CA ILE A 127 8.95 17.10 -10.30
C ILE A 127 9.26 18.32 -9.44
N LEU A 128 10.52 18.77 -9.36
CA LEU A 128 10.90 19.96 -8.59
C LEU A 128 10.09 21.21 -9.01
N GLY A 129 9.63 21.96 -8.02
CA GLY A 129 8.83 23.17 -8.20
C GLY A 129 7.35 22.93 -8.55
N LEU A 130 6.95 21.70 -8.89
CA LEU A 130 5.55 21.36 -9.14
C LEU A 130 4.76 21.29 -7.83
N ASN A 131 3.46 21.56 -7.91
CA ASN A 131 2.57 21.42 -6.77
C ASN A 131 2.18 19.94 -6.60
N PRO A 132 2.50 19.31 -5.45
CA PRO A 132 2.31 17.88 -5.23
C PRO A 132 0.84 17.44 -5.20
N CYS A 133 -0.11 18.38 -5.01
CA CYS A 133 -1.54 18.06 -5.03
C CYS A 133 -2.07 17.77 -6.44
N ASN A 134 -1.29 18.02 -7.50
CA ASN A 134 -1.64 17.66 -8.88
C ASN A 134 -1.14 16.25 -9.23
N VAL A 135 -1.48 15.26 -8.40
CA VAL A 135 -0.92 13.90 -8.43
C VAL A 135 -1.01 13.27 -9.82
N GLU A 136 -2.20 13.26 -10.45
CA GLU A 136 -2.40 12.63 -11.76
C GLU A 136 -1.58 13.32 -12.87
N MET A 137 -1.43 14.64 -12.83
CA MET A 137 -0.61 15.36 -13.81
C MET A 137 0.86 14.96 -13.67
N ILE A 138 1.38 14.95 -12.43
CA ILE A 138 2.76 14.53 -12.15
C ILE A 138 2.97 13.08 -12.56
N PHE A 139 2.05 12.19 -12.20
CA PHE A 139 2.08 10.79 -12.63
C PHE A 139 2.14 10.66 -14.16
N LYS A 140 1.33 11.43 -14.91
CA LYS A 140 1.37 11.41 -16.38
C LYS A 140 2.70 11.89 -16.97
N ILE A 141 3.45 12.76 -16.28
CA ILE A 141 4.80 13.18 -16.67
C ILE A 141 5.79 12.01 -16.49
N ILE A 142 5.73 11.34 -15.34
CA ILE A 142 6.75 10.37 -14.94
C ILE A 142 6.45 8.93 -15.36
N LYS A 143 5.19 8.58 -15.66
CA LYS A 143 4.79 7.18 -15.90
C LYS A 143 5.53 6.51 -17.06
N GLN A 144 6.06 7.30 -17.99
CA GLN A 144 6.86 6.80 -19.11
C GLN A 144 8.22 6.21 -18.68
N PHE A 145 8.70 6.49 -17.47
CA PHE A 145 9.98 6.00 -16.95
C PHE A 145 9.85 4.72 -16.12
N GLY A 146 8.62 4.26 -15.87
CA GLY A 146 8.36 2.96 -15.25
C GLY A 146 8.31 1.83 -16.28
N GLY A 147 8.34 0.60 -15.79
CA GLY A 147 8.23 -0.62 -16.58
C GLY A 147 7.77 -1.79 -15.69
N PRO A 148 7.58 -2.99 -16.25
CA PRO A 148 7.22 -4.16 -15.46
C PRO A 148 8.17 -4.41 -14.29
N SER A 149 7.66 -5.13 -13.29
CA SER A 149 8.40 -5.54 -12.11
C SER A 149 9.09 -4.37 -11.40
N ARG A 150 10.33 -4.58 -10.92
CA ARG A 150 11.12 -3.64 -10.12
C ARG A 150 11.41 -2.31 -10.83
N GLN A 151 11.29 -2.23 -12.16
CA GLN A 151 11.51 -1.01 -12.92
C GLN A 151 10.46 0.09 -12.61
N ALA A 152 9.21 -0.28 -12.29
CA ALA A 152 8.16 0.69 -11.94
C ALA A 152 8.37 1.34 -10.57
N GLY A 153 9.17 0.74 -9.68
CA GLY A 153 9.30 1.13 -8.28
C GLY A 153 9.55 2.62 -8.08
N GLY A 154 10.34 3.25 -8.94
CA GLY A 154 10.59 4.69 -8.88
C GLY A 154 9.36 5.56 -9.10
N VAL A 155 8.55 5.23 -10.10
CA VAL A 155 7.32 5.97 -10.43
C VAL A 155 6.30 5.80 -9.31
N CYS A 156 6.10 4.57 -8.85
CA CYS A 156 5.14 4.25 -7.80
C CYS A 156 5.53 4.92 -6.47
N ALA A 157 6.82 4.92 -6.12
CA ALA A 157 7.30 5.60 -4.92
C ALA A 157 6.98 7.11 -4.92
N VAL A 158 7.16 7.76 -6.07
CA VAL A 158 6.80 9.19 -6.21
C VAL A 158 5.29 9.37 -6.07
N GLU A 159 4.48 8.57 -6.74
CA GLU A 159 3.01 8.68 -6.68
C GLU A 159 2.47 8.48 -5.25
N MET A 160 2.98 7.48 -4.52
CA MET A 160 2.65 7.25 -3.11
C MET A 160 2.95 8.47 -2.24
N ALA A 161 4.16 9.03 -2.38
CA ALA A 161 4.58 10.21 -1.62
C ALA A 161 3.72 11.45 -1.94
N LEU A 162 3.25 11.58 -3.18
CA LEU A 162 2.35 12.66 -3.57
C LEU A 162 0.96 12.51 -2.94
N TRP A 163 0.42 11.29 -2.84
CA TRP A 163 -0.84 11.07 -2.12
C TRP A 163 -0.73 11.29 -0.62
N ASP A 164 0.39 10.89 -0.02
CA ASP A 164 0.68 11.20 1.39
C ASP A 164 0.72 12.72 1.61
N LEU A 165 1.44 13.46 0.75
CA LEU A 165 1.48 14.93 0.76
C LEU A 165 0.11 15.55 0.59
N CYS A 166 -0.67 15.07 -0.38
CA CYS A 166 -2.00 15.60 -0.69
C CYS A 166 -2.93 15.41 0.52
N GLY A 167 -2.96 14.21 1.12
CA GLY A 167 -3.73 13.95 2.32
C GLY A 167 -3.29 14.82 3.52
N LYS A 168 -1.99 14.98 3.74
CA LYS A 168 -1.43 15.88 4.77
C LYS A 168 -1.82 17.34 4.53
N ALA A 169 -1.76 17.81 3.28
CA ALA A 169 -2.09 19.17 2.90
C ALA A 169 -3.57 19.51 3.10
N TYR A 170 -4.46 18.59 2.73
CA TYR A 170 -5.91 18.74 2.92
C TYR A 170 -6.40 18.26 4.30
N ASN A 171 -5.50 17.76 5.15
CA ASN A 171 -5.81 17.21 6.46
C ASN A 171 -6.88 16.10 6.40
N VAL A 172 -6.74 15.18 5.44
CA VAL A 172 -7.61 14.01 5.25
C VAL A 172 -6.78 12.75 4.98
N PRO A 173 -7.29 11.55 5.33
CA PRO A 173 -6.65 10.30 4.95
C PRO A 173 -6.62 10.13 3.41
N ALA A 174 -5.60 9.48 2.86
CA ALA A 174 -5.46 9.32 1.41
C ALA A 174 -6.67 8.64 0.73
N TRP A 175 -7.30 7.66 1.39
CA TRP A 175 -8.49 6.96 0.87
C TRP A 175 -9.67 7.91 0.64
N GLN A 176 -9.76 9.02 1.39
CA GLN A 176 -10.83 10.00 1.23
C GLN A 176 -10.75 10.69 -0.13
N LEU A 177 -9.52 10.91 -0.62
CA LEU A 177 -9.23 11.51 -1.91
C LEU A 177 -9.39 10.52 -3.07
N LEU A 178 -9.43 9.22 -2.78
CA LEU A 178 -9.66 8.14 -3.74
C LEU A 178 -11.15 7.79 -3.90
N GLY A 179 -12.07 8.56 -3.30
CA GLY A 179 -13.51 8.34 -3.42
C GLY A 179 -14.19 7.78 -2.17
N GLY A 180 -13.45 7.61 -1.06
CA GLY A 180 -14.00 7.09 0.19
C GLY A 180 -13.49 5.68 0.49
N ARG A 181 -14.11 5.01 1.47
CA ARG A 181 -13.75 3.65 1.86
C ARG A 181 -14.97 2.75 1.96
N TYR A 182 -14.83 1.50 1.54
CA TYR A 182 -15.81 0.43 1.67
C TYR A 182 -15.68 -0.36 2.98
N ARG A 183 -14.54 -0.25 3.66
CA ARG A 183 -14.20 -1.03 4.84
C ARG A 183 -13.30 -0.27 5.81
N ASP A 184 -13.41 -0.64 7.08
CA ASP A 184 -12.69 -0.01 8.19
C ASP A 184 -11.41 -0.79 8.59
N LYS A 185 -11.28 -2.02 8.11
CA LYS A 185 -10.15 -2.90 8.32
C LYS A 185 -9.85 -3.66 7.04
N ILE A 186 -8.57 -3.96 6.81
CA ILE A 186 -8.10 -4.68 5.63
C ILE A 186 -7.71 -6.09 6.05
N ARG A 187 -8.35 -7.10 5.47
CA ARG A 187 -8.01 -8.51 5.72
C ARG A 187 -6.62 -8.78 5.14
N LEU A 188 -5.76 -9.37 5.95
CA LEU A 188 -4.43 -9.77 5.52
C LEU A 188 -4.39 -11.27 5.25
N TYR A 189 -3.60 -11.67 4.26
CA TYR A 189 -3.11 -13.04 4.12
C TYR A 189 -1.63 -13.09 4.48
N ALA A 190 -1.17 -14.24 4.99
CA ALA A 190 0.22 -14.43 5.40
C ALA A 190 0.71 -15.83 5.03
N ASP A 191 2.01 -15.96 4.86
CA ASP A 191 2.60 -17.25 4.55
C ASP A 191 2.46 -18.23 5.72
N THR A 192 2.28 -19.50 5.36
CA THR A 192 2.38 -20.60 6.31
C THR A 192 3.80 -20.65 6.85
N PRO A 193 3.99 -20.70 8.18
CA PRO A 193 5.32 -20.80 8.76
C PRO A 193 6.07 -22.05 8.27
N GLU A 194 7.35 -21.88 7.98
CA GLU A 194 8.28 -22.99 7.81
C GLU A 194 8.72 -23.55 9.18
N ALA A 195 8.96 -24.86 9.24
CA ALA A 195 9.46 -25.51 10.45
C ALA A 195 10.21 -26.80 10.13
N ASN A 196 11.04 -27.27 11.07
CA ASN A 196 11.84 -28.48 10.88
C ASN A 196 11.04 -29.78 11.10
N SER A 197 9.81 -29.68 11.63
CA SER A 197 8.95 -30.84 11.87
C SER A 197 7.47 -30.51 11.61
N PRO A 198 6.64 -31.50 11.23
CA PRO A 198 5.19 -31.31 11.07
C PRO A 198 4.50 -30.79 12.35
N GLU A 199 4.91 -31.25 13.54
CA GLU A 199 4.31 -30.86 14.81
C GLU A 199 4.59 -29.39 15.15
N GLU A 200 5.83 -28.94 14.89
CA GLU A 200 6.22 -27.54 15.05
C GLU A 200 5.50 -26.65 14.03
N GLN A 201 5.41 -27.09 12.77
CA GLN A 201 4.69 -26.36 11.72
C GLN A 201 3.22 -26.16 12.11
N LEU A 202 2.55 -27.22 12.57
CA LEU A 202 1.17 -27.15 13.05
C LEU A 202 1.01 -26.17 14.21
N LYS A 203 1.94 -26.17 15.17
CA LYS A 203 1.93 -25.23 16.30
C LYS A 203 2.06 -23.78 15.82
N LEU A 204 2.94 -23.50 14.86
CA LEU A 204 3.14 -22.16 14.32
C LEU A 204 1.93 -21.71 13.47
N ILE A 205 1.33 -22.61 12.68
CA ILE A 205 0.08 -22.34 11.95
C ILE A 205 -1.05 -22.00 12.94
N LYS A 206 -1.18 -22.74 14.04
CA LYS A 206 -2.15 -22.40 15.10
C LYS A 206 -1.87 -21.06 15.74
N TYR A 207 -0.61 -20.76 16.04
CA TYR A 207 -0.24 -19.44 16.52
C TYR A 207 -0.62 -18.33 15.52
N ARG A 208 -0.38 -18.54 14.21
CA ARG A 208 -0.75 -17.58 13.17
C ARG A 208 -2.25 -17.34 13.07
N THR A 209 -3.04 -18.39 13.19
CA THR A 209 -4.49 -18.35 12.97
C THR A 209 -5.28 -18.01 14.22
N GLU A 210 -4.90 -18.54 15.39
CA GLU A 210 -5.60 -18.38 16.67
C GLU A 210 -5.08 -17.17 17.46
N ASP A 211 -3.75 -17.00 17.57
CA ASP A 211 -3.14 -15.93 18.36
C ASP A 211 -2.92 -14.65 17.53
N GLN A 212 -2.33 -14.76 16.34
CA GLN A 212 -2.14 -13.61 15.45
C GLN A 212 -3.40 -13.28 14.64
N GLY A 213 -4.38 -14.18 14.59
CA GLY A 213 -5.73 -13.93 14.03
C GLY A 213 -5.82 -13.94 12.51
N TYR A 214 -4.81 -14.45 11.79
CA TYR A 214 -4.87 -14.52 10.33
C TYR A 214 -5.94 -15.50 9.88
N THR A 215 -6.75 -15.06 8.93
CA THR A 215 -7.89 -15.82 8.41
C THR A 215 -7.69 -16.25 6.96
N TRP A 216 -6.53 -16.01 6.37
CA TRP A 216 -6.16 -16.43 5.01
C TRP A 216 -4.67 -16.73 5.01
N LEU A 217 -4.26 -17.88 4.47
CA LEU A 217 -2.86 -18.28 4.39
C LEU A 217 -2.40 -18.50 2.94
N LYS A 218 -1.10 -18.34 2.69
CA LYS A 218 -0.43 -18.65 1.43
C LYS A 218 0.72 -19.63 1.71
N MET A 219 1.06 -20.51 0.77
CA MET A 219 2.21 -21.41 0.92
C MET A 219 2.96 -21.55 -0.39
N ASP A 220 4.26 -21.78 -0.29
CA ASP A 220 5.09 -22.05 -1.46
C ASP A 220 5.00 -23.52 -1.87
N VAL A 221 4.91 -23.77 -3.17
CA VAL A 221 4.90 -25.11 -3.77
C VAL A 221 5.89 -25.14 -4.93
N SER A 222 7.18 -25.15 -4.60
CA SER A 222 8.24 -25.04 -5.62
C SER A 222 8.70 -26.38 -6.18
N ILE A 223 9.06 -26.40 -7.48
CA ILE A 223 9.81 -27.54 -8.05
C ILE A 223 11.19 -27.71 -7.41
N ASP A 224 11.70 -26.71 -6.69
CA ASP A 224 12.95 -26.82 -5.93
C ASP A 224 12.89 -27.97 -4.90
N GLU A 225 11.70 -28.24 -4.36
CA GLU A 225 11.44 -29.38 -3.45
C GLU A 225 11.65 -30.74 -4.13
N LEU A 226 11.50 -30.78 -5.46
CA LEU A 226 11.65 -32.00 -6.25
C LEU A 226 13.10 -32.32 -6.58
N THR A 227 13.99 -31.32 -6.56
CA THR A 227 15.38 -31.45 -7.05
C THR A 227 16.18 -32.53 -6.33
N LYS A 228 15.88 -32.82 -5.06
CA LYS A 228 16.60 -33.83 -4.27
C LYS A 228 16.02 -35.24 -4.39
N ILE A 229 14.92 -35.42 -5.11
CA ILE A 229 14.19 -36.68 -5.19
C ILE A 229 14.37 -37.27 -6.60
N PRO A 230 15.12 -38.37 -6.79
CA PRO A 230 15.37 -38.92 -8.12
C PRO A 230 14.08 -39.28 -8.88
N GLY A 231 13.99 -38.86 -10.14
CA GLY A 231 12.90 -39.21 -11.06
C GLY A 231 11.64 -38.36 -10.95
N THR A 232 11.67 -37.24 -10.24
CA THR A 232 10.56 -36.27 -10.13
C THR A 232 10.52 -35.27 -11.29
N LEU A 233 11.67 -34.96 -11.89
CA LEU A 233 11.82 -34.00 -12.98
C LEU A 233 12.53 -34.60 -14.19
N VAL A 234 12.09 -34.22 -15.37
CA VAL A 234 12.80 -34.39 -16.65
C VAL A 234 13.59 -33.12 -16.92
N ASN A 235 14.76 -33.26 -17.57
CA ASN A 235 15.68 -32.18 -17.93
C ASN A 235 16.38 -31.46 -16.75
N GLN A 236 16.20 -31.92 -15.51
CA GLN A 236 16.88 -31.37 -14.34
C GLN A 236 18.41 -31.36 -14.49
N LYS A 237 19.02 -32.48 -14.90
CA LYS A 237 20.48 -32.60 -15.03
C LYS A 237 21.11 -31.58 -15.99
N PHE A 238 20.37 -31.16 -17.02
CA PHE A 238 20.83 -30.11 -17.91
C PHE A 238 20.98 -28.80 -17.16
N TRP A 239 19.96 -28.37 -16.41
CA TRP A 239 20.01 -27.12 -15.64
C TRP A 239 20.99 -27.17 -14.47
N GLU A 240 21.16 -28.33 -13.83
CA GLU A 240 22.24 -28.52 -12.83
C GLU A 240 23.62 -28.30 -13.46
N SER A 241 23.83 -28.76 -14.70
CA SER A 241 25.08 -28.52 -15.44
C SER A 241 25.28 -27.05 -15.84
N GLN A 242 24.21 -26.27 -15.92
CA GLN A 242 24.23 -24.83 -16.18
C GLN A 242 24.31 -23.99 -14.88
N GLY A 243 24.37 -24.63 -13.71
CA GLY A 243 24.61 -23.97 -12.43
C GLY A 243 23.62 -24.38 -11.35
N SER A 244 22.35 -23.96 -11.47
CA SER A 244 21.33 -24.21 -10.45
C SER A 244 19.93 -24.21 -11.06
N LEU A 245 19.01 -24.97 -10.45
CA LEU A 245 17.56 -24.88 -10.70
C LEU A 245 16.87 -23.86 -9.79
N LYS A 246 17.62 -23.13 -8.96
CA LYS A 246 17.01 -22.15 -8.06
C LYS A 246 16.37 -21.02 -8.84
N GLN A 247 15.10 -20.74 -8.52
CA GLN A 247 14.28 -19.71 -9.18
C GLN A 247 14.91 -18.31 -9.15
N TRP A 248 15.67 -17.99 -8.11
CA TRP A 248 16.18 -16.63 -7.87
C TRP A 248 17.71 -16.51 -7.93
N GLN A 249 18.41 -17.51 -8.47
CA GLN A 249 19.88 -17.52 -8.50
C GLN A 249 20.41 -17.94 -9.88
N GLY A 250 21.22 -17.05 -10.48
CA GLY A 250 22.00 -17.40 -11.66
C GLY A 250 22.40 -16.20 -12.50
N ASP A 251 22.99 -16.49 -13.67
CA ASP A 251 23.38 -15.51 -14.68
C ASP A 251 22.32 -15.41 -15.80
N ASN A 252 22.61 -14.66 -16.87
CA ASN A 252 21.67 -14.38 -17.95
C ASN A 252 21.13 -15.63 -18.69
N MET A 253 21.83 -16.76 -18.64
CA MET A 253 21.41 -18.00 -19.32
C MET A 253 21.06 -19.12 -18.33
N SER A 254 21.00 -18.79 -17.04
CA SER A 254 20.57 -19.71 -16.00
C SER A 254 19.08 -20.02 -16.08
N TYR A 255 18.67 -21.05 -15.33
CA TYR A 255 17.27 -21.40 -15.16
C TYR A 255 16.41 -20.22 -14.65
N ALA A 256 16.93 -19.47 -13.67
CA ALA A 256 16.28 -18.29 -13.08
C ALA A 256 15.97 -17.18 -14.10
N ASN A 257 16.75 -17.07 -15.18
CA ASN A 257 16.58 -16.04 -16.21
C ASN A 257 16.08 -16.60 -17.55
N THR A 258 15.74 -17.89 -17.59
CA THR A 258 15.12 -18.53 -18.75
C THR A 258 13.61 -18.45 -18.61
N LEU A 259 12.93 -17.94 -19.66
CA LEU A 259 11.46 -17.90 -19.68
C LEU A 259 10.85 -19.28 -19.47
N HIS A 260 9.74 -19.32 -18.72
CA HIS A 260 9.07 -20.54 -18.26
C HIS A 260 8.96 -21.65 -19.33
N PRO A 261 8.46 -21.39 -20.56
CA PRO A 261 8.32 -22.44 -21.57
C PRO A 261 9.64 -22.95 -22.16
N PHE A 262 10.74 -22.19 -22.01
CA PHE A 262 12.03 -22.50 -22.61
C PHE A 262 12.93 -23.32 -21.69
N THR A 263 12.50 -23.58 -20.45
CA THR A 263 13.26 -24.45 -19.54
C THR A 263 13.20 -25.92 -19.98
N GLN A 264 12.16 -26.31 -20.71
CA GLN A 264 11.86 -27.71 -21.06
C GLN A 264 11.87 -28.66 -19.84
N ILE A 265 11.69 -28.13 -18.63
CA ILE A 265 11.47 -28.96 -17.44
C ILE A 265 10.08 -29.59 -17.58
N GLN A 266 9.99 -30.88 -17.28
CA GLN A 266 8.71 -31.58 -17.18
C GLN A 266 8.62 -32.26 -15.82
N ILE A 267 7.50 -32.08 -15.13
CA ILE A 267 7.20 -32.71 -13.85
C ILE A 267 6.67 -34.12 -14.14
N THR A 268 7.30 -35.16 -13.60
CA THR A 268 6.82 -36.54 -13.75
C THR A 268 5.59 -36.78 -12.87
N ASP A 269 4.87 -37.88 -13.07
CA ASP A 269 3.76 -38.23 -12.16
C ASP A 269 4.24 -38.39 -10.71
N LYS A 270 5.46 -38.94 -10.53
CA LYS A 270 6.11 -38.98 -9.22
C LYS A 270 6.34 -37.57 -8.66
N GLY A 271 6.79 -36.61 -9.49
CA GLY A 271 6.97 -35.22 -9.07
C GLY A 271 5.66 -34.56 -8.65
N LEU A 272 4.59 -34.77 -9.42
CA LEU A 272 3.25 -34.30 -9.07
C LEU A 272 2.75 -34.89 -7.75
N ASP A 273 2.98 -36.18 -7.52
CA ASP A 273 2.64 -36.83 -6.25
C ASP A 273 3.38 -36.21 -5.06
N GLU A 274 4.67 -35.90 -5.19
CA GLU A 274 5.44 -35.27 -4.12
C GLU A 274 4.94 -33.84 -3.83
N LEU A 275 4.71 -33.00 -4.85
CA LEU A 275 4.13 -31.66 -4.65
C LEU A 275 2.73 -31.74 -4.01
N THR A 276 1.91 -32.69 -4.46
CA THR A 276 0.57 -32.93 -3.93
C THR A 276 0.59 -33.30 -2.45
N LYS A 277 1.59 -34.06 -1.97
CA LYS A 277 1.76 -34.39 -0.55
C LYS A 277 2.13 -33.17 0.30
N ILE A 278 2.90 -32.24 -0.24
CA ILE A 278 3.27 -31.00 0.45
C ILE A 278 2.00 -30.18 0.72
N VAL A 279 1.17 -29.98 -0.32
CA VAL A 279 -0.12 -29.28 -0.20
C VAL A 279 -1.07 -30.04 0.74
N GLU A 280 -1.16 -31.37 0.62
CA GLU A 280 -1.99 -32.20 1.50
C GLU A 280 -1.65 -31.99 2.98
N LYS A 281 -0.35 -32.04 3.30
CA LYS A 281 0.14 -31.88 4.67
C LYS A 281 -0.29 -30.54 5.25
N VAL A 282 -0.06 -29.44 4.53
CA VAL A 282 -0.42 -28.10 5.01
C VAL A 282 -1.93 -27.92 5.06
N ARG A 283 -2.67 -28.38 4.04
CA ARG A 283 -4.14 -28.34 4.04
C ARG A 283 -4.73 -29.09 5.23
N ASN A 284 -4.17 -30.23 5.62
CA ASN A 284 -4.61 -30.99 6.80
C ASN A 284 -4.34 -30.25 8.12
N MET A 285 -3.30 -29.40 8.18
CA MET A 285 -3.00 -28.56 9.35
C MET A 285 -3.91 -27.34 9.45
N VAL A 286 -4.20 -26.70 8.32
CA VAL A 286 -4.99 -25.46 8.22
C VAL A 286 -6.49 -25.72 8.28
N GLY A 287 -6.95 -26.83 7.68
CA GLY A 287 -8.37 -27.11 7.47
C GLY A 287 -8.97 -26.37 6.29
N TYR A 288 -10.30 -26.40 6.18
CA TYR A 288 -11.07 -25.81 5.08
C TYR A 288 -11.84 -24.53 5.45
N ASP A 289 -11.85 -24.14 6.73
CA ASP A 289 -12.46 -22.88 7.18
C ASP A 289 -11.61 -21.66 6.80
N ILE A 290 -10.31 -21.87 6.60
CA ILE A 290 -9.33 -20.85 6.22
C ILE A 290 -8.94 -21.06 4.74
N PRO A 291 -9.13 -20.03 3.88
CA PRO A 291 -8.56 -20.01 2.54
C PRO A 291 -7.05 -20.25 2.57
N LEU A 292 -6.59 -21.13 1.69
CA LEU A 292 -5.16 -21.42 1.48
C LEU A 292 -4.86 -21.24 0.00
N SER A 293 -3.86 -20.42 -0.29
CA SER A 293 -3.36 -20.15 -1.64
C SER A 293 -1.97 -20.75 -1.84
N THR A 294 -1.54 -20.92 -3.09
CA THR A 294 -0.22 -21.48 -3.42
C THR A 294 0.51 -20.69 -4.50
N ASP A 295 1.84 -20.56 -4.35
CA ASP A 295 2.72 -19.75 -5.20
C ASP A 295 4.13 -20.37 -5.33
N HIS A 296 5.03 -19.68 -6.05
CA HIS A 296 6.45 -19.97 -6.21
C HIS A 296 6.75 -21.33 -6.84
N TYR A 297 5.98 -21.71 -7.85
CA TYR A 297 6.11 -23.01 -8.50
C TYR A 297 7.44 -23.25 -9.21
N GLY A 298 8.05 -22.18 -9.73
CA GLY A 298 9.20 -22.23 -10.62
C GLY A 298 8.82 -22.17 -12.11
N HIS A 299 9.82 -22.30 -12.96
CA HIS A 299 9.76 -22.02 -14.38
C HIS A 299 9.53 -23.30 -15.20
N PHE A 300 8.28 -23.54 -15.59
CA PHE A 300 7.86 -24.63 -16.46
C PHE A 300 6.73 -24.20 -17.40
N ASP A 301 6.43 -25.02 -18.41
CA ASP A 301 5.44 -24.69 -19.43
C ASP A 301 3.97 -24.79 -18.96
N LEU A 302 3.05 -24.25 -19.77
CA LEU A 302 1.60 -24.33 -19.58
C LEU A 302 1.08 -25.74 -19.28
N ASN A 303 1.62 -26.77 -19.96
CA ASN A 303 1.14 -28.14 -19.80
C ASN A 303 1.43 -28.69 -18.41
N ASN A 304 2.60 -28.37 -17.84
CA ASN A 304 2.90 -28.69 -16.44
C ASN A 304 2.00 -27.91 -15.49
N GLY A 305 1.72 -26.64 -15.78
CA GLY A 305 0.74 -25.83 -15.04
C GLY A 305 -0.65 -26.49 -14.95
N ILE A 306 -1.21 -26.92 -16.08
CA ILE A 306 -2.52 -27.61 -16.11
C ILE A 306 -2.45 -28.95 -15.37
N ARG A 307 -1.38 -29.74 -15.54
CA ARG A 307 -1.24 -31.04 -14.85
C ARG A 307 -1.15 -30.86 -13.33
N LEU A 308 -0.39 -29.87 -12.88
CA LEU A 308 -0.28 -29.53 -11.46
C LEU A 308 -1.62 -29.02 -10.92
N GLY A 309 -2.26 -28.08 -11.60
CA GLY A 309 -3.56 -27.55 -11.21
C GLY A 309 -4.60 -28.66 -10.99
N LYS A 310 -4.73 -29.59 -11.95
CA LYS A 310 -5.63 -30.76 -11.83
C LYS A 310 -5.31 -31.66 -10.65
N ALA A 311 -4.03 -31.85 -10.33
CA ALA A 311 -3.63 -32.65 -9.17
C ALA A 311 -4.03 -31.96 -7.84
N LEU A 312 -4.11 -30.62 -7.82
CA LEU A 312 -4.39 -29.82 -6.64
C LEU A 312 -5.87 -29.43 -6.47
N GLU A 313 -6.73 -29.56 -7.48
CA GLU A 313 -8.17 -29.16 -7.44
C GLU A 313 -8.93 -29.71 -6.22
N LYS A 314 -8.61 -30.94 -5.82
CA LYS A 314 -9.24 -31.60 -4.66
C LYS A 314 -9.03 -30.86 -3.33
N TYR A 315 -8.02 -29.98 -3.24
CA TYR A 315 -7.71 -29.21 -2.02
C TYR A 315 -8.43 -27.86 -1.95
N ARG A 316 -9.22 -27.50 -2.99
CA ARG A 316 -10.03 -26.27 -3.03
C ARG A 316 -9.20 -25.05 -2.59
N LEU A 317 -8.07 -24.86 -3.26
CA LEU A 317 -7.19 -23.72 -3.03
C LEU A 317 -7.93 -22.43 -3.40
N ALA A 318 -7.59 -21.35 -2.70
CA ALA A 318 -8.23 -20.07 -2.89
C ALA A 318 -7.72 -19.38 -4.17
N TRP A 319 -6.44 -19.59 -4.50
CA TRP A 319 -5.90 -19.38 -5.84
C TRP A 319 -4.59 -20.16 -6.04
N MET A 320 -4.17 -20.27 -7.30
CA MET A 320 -2.81 -20.58 -7.71
C MET A 320 -2.20 -19.36 -8.43
N GLU A 321 -1.02 -18.95 -7.97
CA GLU A 321 -0.36 -17.68 -8.33
C GLU A 321 0.78 -17.87 -9.34
N ASP A 322 0.92 -16.96 -10.31
CA ASP A 322 2.11 -16.81 -11.17
C ASP A 322 2.67 -18.11 -11.81
N ILE A 323 1.79 -19.05 -12.18
CA ILE A 323 2.19 -20.35 -12.76
C ILE A 323 2.96 -20.16 -14.09
N VAL A 324 2.53 -19.21 -14.92
CA VAL A 324 3.20 -18.83 -16.17
C VAL A 324 3.34 -17.31 -16.25
N SER A 325 4.26 -16.80 -17.08
CA SER A 325 4.42 -15.36 -17.26
C SER A 325 3.09 -14.67 -17.62
N TRP A 326 2.80 -13.55 -16.97
CA TRP A 326 1.61 -12.73 -17.21
C TRP A 326 1.51 -12.23 -18.65
N GLU A 327 2.64 -12.12 -19.37
CA GLU A 327 2.68 -11.71 -20.78
C GLU A 327 2.00 -12.72 -21.71
N LEU A 328 1.90 -13.98 -21.29
CA LEU A 328 1.33 -15.10 -22.05
C LEU A 328 -0.18 -15.21 -21.78
N THR A 329 -0.92 -14.14 -22.07
CA THR A 329 -2.36 -14.01 -21.78
C THR A 329 -3.22 -15.14 -22.38
N ASP A 330 -2.85 -15.65 -23.56
CA ASP A 330 -3.50 -16.79 -24.21
C ASP A 330 -3.28 -18.12 -23.46
N GLN A 331 -2.09 -18.30 -22.89
CA GLN A 331 -1.78 -19.46 -22.04
C GLN A 331 -2.53 -19.38 -20.72
N TRP A 332 -2.58 -18.20 -20.10
CA TRP A 332 -3.44 -17.96 -18.93
C TRP A 332 -4.90 -18.31 -19.22
N LYS A 333 -5.44 -17.86 -20.36
CA LYS A 333 -6.80 -18.21 -20.76
C LYS A 333 -6.99 -19.73 -20.90
N THR A 334 -6.08 -20.37 -21.62
CA THR A 334 -6.11 -21.84 -21.79
C THR A 334 -6.07 -22.58 -20.45
N MET A 335 -5.30 -22.07 -19.49
CA MET A 335 -5.19 -22.64 -18.15
C MET A 335 -6.47 -22.42 -17.33
N SER A 336 -7.03 -21.20 -17.35
CA SER A 336 -8.28 -20.87 -16.65
C SER A 336 -9.48 -21.68 -17.16
N ASP A 337 -9.55 -21.94 -18.48
CA ASP A 337 -10.62 -22.78 -19.05
C ASP A 337 -10.47 -24.27 -18.69
N ALA A 338 -9.27 -24.69 -18.25
CA ALA A 338 -8.93 -26.09 -17.99
C ALA A 338 -9.00 -26.48 -16.51
N LEU A 339 -9.12 -25.52 -15.59
CA LEU A 339 -9.01 -25.71 -14.14
C LEU A 339 -10.22 -25.15 -13.39
N GLU A 340 -10.64 -25.83 -12.32
CA GLU A 340 -11.66 -25.32 -11.38
C GLU A 340 -11.05 -24.40 -10.30
N THR A 341 -9.75 -24.53 -10.05
CA THR A 341 -9.04 -23.72 -9.03
C THR A 341 -8.85 -22.29 -9.55
N PRO A 342 -9.20 -21.25 -8.77
CA PRO A 342 -9.00 -19.87 -9.20
C PRO A 342 -7.54 -19.56 -9.53
N LEU A 343 -7.35 -18.75 -10.57
CA LEU A 343 -6.06 -18.34 -11.09
C LEU A 343 -5.84 -16.85 -10.92
N LEU A 344 -4.60 -16.49 -10.61
CA LEU A 344 -4.23 -15.13 -10.25
C LEU A 344 -2.81 -14.81 -10.75
N THR A 345 -2.64 -13.59 -11.27
CA THR A 345 -1.33 -12.96 -11.50
C THR A 345 -1.46 -11.44 -11.45
N GLY A 346 -0.33 -10.72 -11.28
CA GLY A 346 -0.36 -9.27 -11.36
C GLY A 346 0.81 -8.52 -10.73
N GLU A 347 1.62 -9.17 -9.89
CA GLU A 347 2.60 -8.47 -9.04
C GLU A 347 3.66 -7.70 -9.85
N ASP A 348 3.96 -8.19 -11.05
CA ASP A 348 4.95 -7.63 -11.96
C ASP A 348 4.35 -6.72 -13.06
N ILE A 349 3.04 -6.51 -13.06
CA ILE A 349 2.35 -5.79 -14.14
C ILE A 349 2.28 -4.30 -13.84
N TYR A 350 2.88 -3.49 -14.72
CA TYR A 350 2.84 -2.04 -14.63
C TYR A 350 1.67 -1.45 -15.44
N LEU A 351 0.84 -0.60 -14.80
CA LEU A 351 -0.30 0.14 -15.35
C LEU A 351 -1.51 -0.71 -15.75
N LEU A 352 -2.71 -0.12 -15.63
CA LEU A 352 -3.98 -0.73 -16.01
C LEU A 352 -3.96 -1.29 -17.44
N LYS A 353 -3.30 -0.59 -18.38
CA LYS A 353 -3.25 -0.99 -19.79
C LYS A 353 -2.78 -2.44 -20.00
N ASN A 354 -1.92 -2.94 -19.10
CA ASN A 354 -1.34 -4.28 -19.20
C ASN A 354 -2.14 -5.33 -18.42
N PHE A 355 -3.04 -4.91 -17.52
CA PHE A 355 -4.03 -5.79 -16.90
C PHE A 355 -5.23 -6.06 -17.81
N LYS A 356 -5.61 -5.09 -18.66
CA LYS A 356 -6.78 -5.21 -19.54
C LYS A 356 -6.82 -6.51 -20.36
N PRO A 357 -5.74 -6.95 -21.04
CA PRO A 357 -5.77 -8.18 -21.81
C PRO A 357 -6.16 -9.42 -20.99
N LEU A 358 -5.71 -9.50 -19.73
CA LEU A 358 -6.05 -10.60 -18.82
C LEU A 358 -7.51 -10.53 -18.38
N ILE A 359 -7.99 -9.32 -18.06
CA ILE A 359 -9.36 -9.08 -17.56
C ILE A 359 -10.39 -9.28 -18.69
N ASP A 360 -10.14 -8.69 -19.87
CA ASP A 360 -11.11 -8.61 -20.98
C ASP A 360 -11.53 -10.00 -21.50
N ILE A 361 -10.65 -11.00 -21.37
CA ILE A 361 -10.92 -12.37 -21.82
C ILE A 361 -11.13 -13.37 -20.67
N HIS A 362 -11.18 -12.87 -19.42
CA HIS A 362 -11.22 -13.70 -18.22
C HIS A 362 -10.12 -14.77 -18.22
N ALA A 363 -8.87 -14.34 -18.41
CA ALA A 363 -7.69 -15.19 -18.32
C ALA A 363 -7.24 -15.44 -16.87
N VAL A 364 -7.72 -14.62 -15.94
CA VAL A 364 -7.54 -14.74 -14.49
C VAL A 364 -8.89 -14.55 -13.80
N ASP A 365 -9.05 -15.20 -12.65
CA ASP A 365 -10.22 -15.03 -11.78
C ASP A 365 -10.03 -13.85 -10.82
N ILE A 366 -8.78 -13.52 -10.52
CA ILE A 366 -8.37 -12.49 -9.57
C ILE A 366 -7.15 -11.74 -10.14
N VAL A 367 -7.19 -10.41 -10.12
CA VAL A 367 -5.99 -9.60 -10.40
C VAL A 367 -5.20 -9.36 -9.12
N HIS A 368 -3.87 -9.33 -9.23
CA HIS A 368 -2.98 -9.23 -8.08
C HIS A 368 -1.93 -8.14 -8.21
N PRO A 369 -2.33 -6.87 -8.30
CA PRO A 369 -1.37 -5.78 -8.39
C PRO A 369 -0.54 -5.67 -7.11
N ASP A 370 0.76 -5.46 -7.29
CA ASP A 370 1.64 -4.87 -6.28
C ASP A 370 1.59 -3.33 -6.46
N LEU A 371 1.24 -2.58 -5.42
CA LEU A 371 1.07 -1.11 -5.53
C LEU A 371 2.39 -0.38 -5.82
N ALA A 372 3.52 -0.94 -5.38
CA ALA A 372 4.85 -0.45 -5.71
C ALA A 372 5.28 -0.77 -7.16
N THR A 373 4.47 -1.53 -7.91
CA THR A 373 4.69 -1.84 -9.33
C THR A 373 3.61 -1.27 -10.23
N SER A 374 2.34 -1.41 -9.87
CA SER A 374 1.20 -1.22 -10.77
C SER A 374 0.92 0.24 -11.13
N GLY A 375 1.43 1.19 -10.34
CA GLY A 375 1.34 2.63 -10.60
C GLY A 375 0.96 3.48 -9.39
N GLY A 376 1.04 2.94 -8.18
CA GLY A 376 0.67 3.65 -6.95
C GLY A 376 -0.84 3.63 -6.67
N LEU A 377 -1.33 4.47 -5.76
CA LEU A 377 -2.68 4.34 -5.19
C LEU A 377 -3.78 4.51 -6.23
N LEU A 378 -3.69 5.53 -7.10
CA LEU A 378 -4.78 5.83 -8.04
C LEU A 378 -4.83 4.83 -9.20
N GLU A 379 -3.68 4.47 -9.77
CA GLU A 379 -3.62 3.51 -10.88
C GLU A 379 -4.01 2.09 -10.40
N THR A 380 -3.58 1.70 -9.19
CA THR A 380 -4.02 0.42 -8.58
C THR A 380 -5.52 0.40 -8.35
N LYS A 381 -6.10 1.50 -7.85
CA LYS A 381 -7.56 1.59 -7.72
C LYS A 381 -8.26 1.45 -9.08
N ARG A 382 -7.73 2.08 -10.13
CA ARG A 382 -8.29 1.97 -11.49
C ARG A 382 -8.22 0.53 -12.02
N ILE A 383 -7.19 -0.23 -11.65
CA ILE A 383 -7.11 -1.67 -11.93
C ILE A 383 -8.26 -2.41 -11.23
N GLY A 384 -8.47 -2.15 -9.94
CA GLY A 384 -9.58 -2.70 -9.16
C GLY A 384 -10.94 -2.36 -9.76
N ASP A 385 -11.20 -1.08 -10.05
CA ASP A 385 -12.46 -0.60 -10.64
C ASP A 385 -12.74 -1.27 -12.00
N TYR A 386 -11.72 -1.40 -12.85
CA TYR A 386 -11.88 -2.04 -14.16
C TYR A 386 -12.13 -3.55 -14.02
N ALA A 387 -11.43 -4.22 -13.10
CA ALA A 387 -11.67 -5.63 -12.79
C ALA A 387 -13.08 -5.85 -12.24
N GLU A 388 -13.57 -4.95 -11.38
CA GLU A 388 -14.93 -4.99 -10.82
C GLU A 388 -15.99 -4.96 -11.92
N GLU A 389 -15.85 -4.08 -12.93
CA GLU A 389 -16.78 -4.00 -14.06
C GLU A 389 -16.89 -5.33 -14.85
N HIS A 390 -15.89 -6.20 -14.74
CA HIS A 390 -15.81 -7.49 -15.41
C HIS A 390 -16.11 -8.68 -14.48
N GLY A 391 -16.47 -8.43 -13.22
CA GLY A 391 -16.72 -9.46 -12.22
C GLY A 391 -15.45 -10.16 -11.73
N VAL A 392 -14.27 -9.56 -11.93
CA VAL A 392 -12.97 -10.08 -11.50
C VAL A 392 -12.61 -9.47 -10.15
N ALA A 393 -12.19 -10.31 -9.21
CA ALA A 393 -11.82 -9.86 -7.87
C ALA A 393 -10.38 -9.31 -7.82
N MET A 394 -10.02 -8.65 -6.72
CA MET A 394 -8.66 -8.15 -6.52
C MET A 394 -8.09 -8.61 -5.18
N ALA A 395 -6.94 -9.28 -5.22
CA ALA A 395 -6.05 -9.40 -4.07
C ALA A 395 -4.86 -8.46 -4.29
N MET A 396 -4.13 -8.07 -3.25
CA MET A 396 -2.98 -7.17 -3.40
C MET A 396 -1.71 -7.83 -2.89
N HIS A 397 -0.67 -7.83 -3.73
CA HIS A 397 0.68 -8.23 -3.35
C HIS A 397 1.31 -7.12 -2.50
N GLN A 398 2.05 -7.49 -1.45
CA GLN A 398 2.74 -6.55 -0.58
C GLN A 398 3.97 -7.18 0.06
N ALA A 399 5.14 -6.75 -0.42
CA ALA A 399 6.44 -7.19 0.08
C ALA A 399 7.38 -6.00 0.37
N GLY A 400 6.89 -5.02 1.11
CA GLY A 400 7.58 -3.74 1.35
C GLY A 400 7.74 -3.36 2.82
N THR A 401 8.11 -2.11 3.10
CA THR A 401 8.09 -1.56 4.47
C THR A 401 6.66 -1.14 4.87
N PRO A 402 6.42 -0.69 6.11
CA PRO A 402 5.12 -0.16 6.50
C PRO A 402 4.66 1.05 5.66
N VAL A 403 5.55 1.70 4.91
CA VAL A 403 5.21 2.84 4.04
C VAL A 403 4.33 2.39 2.87
N SER A 404 4.81 1.46 2.04
CA SER A 404 3.98 0.90 0.95
C SER A 404 2.78 0.17 1.50
N PHE A 405 2.94 -0.62 2.57
CA PHE A 405 1.84 -1.31 3.23
C PHE A 405 0.69 -0.38 3.61
N MET A 406 0.97 0.81 4.16
CA MET A 406 -0.09 1.76 4.46
C MET A 406 -0.73 2.33 3.20
N ALA A 407 0.03 2.53 2.11
CA ALA A 407 -0.55 2.89 0.82
C ALA A 407 -1.50 1.78 0.31
N ASP A 408 -1.14 0.50 0.45
CA ASP A 408 -2.02 -0.63 0.16
C ASP A 408 -3.28 -0.61 1.02
N VAL A 409 -3.15 -0.35 2.32
CA VAL A 409 -4.30 -0.23 3.23
C VAL A 409 -5.27 0.85 2.76
N HIS A 410 -4.77 1.99 2.31
CA HIS A 410 -5.59 3.07 1.77
C HIS A 410 -6.26 2.70 0.44
N CYS A 411 -5.53 2.07 -0.48
CA CYS A 411 -6.06 1.65 -1.78
C CYS A 411 -7.10 0.52 -1.62
N ALA A 412 -6.79 -0.50 -0.82
CA ALA A 412 -7.70 -1.58 -0.46
C ALA A 412 -8.96 -1.08 0.24
N ALA A 413 -8.86 -0.07 1.11
CA ALA A 413 -10.03 0.55 1.73
C ALA A 413 -10.96 1.18 0.69
N ALA A 414 -10.39 1.79 -0.36
CA ALA A 414 -11.11 2.50 -1.42
C ALA A 414 -11.58 1.61 -2.60
N THR A 415 -11.31 0.30 -2.57
CA THR A 415 -11.58 -0.61 -3.70
C THR A 415 -12.62 -1.66 -3.35
N GLN A 416 -13.71 -1.78 -4.10
CA GLN A 416 -14.87 -2.59 -3.70
C GLN A 416 -14.61 -4.09 -3.78
N ASN A 417 -14.11 -4.57 -4.93
CA ASN A 417 -13.83 -5.98 -5.25
C ASN A 417 -12.58 -6.57 -4.56
N PHE A 418 -12.06 -5.90 -3.53
CA PHE A 418 -10.91 -6.33 -2.74
C PHE A 418 -11.20 -7.56 -1.86
N LEU A 419 -10.28 -8.54 -1.88
CA LEU A 419 -10.32 -9.78 -1.10
C LEU A 419 -9.42 -9.73 0.15
N ALA A 420 -8.11 -9.62 -0.07
CA ALA A 420 -7.07 -9.62 0.95
C ALA A 420 -5.78 -8.97 0.44
N CYS A 421 -4.95 -8.48 1.36
CA CYS A 421 -3.64 -7.89 1.08
C CYS A 421 -2.56 -8.74 1.74
N GLU A 422 -1.44 -8.94 1.09
CA GLU A 422 -0.32 -9.70 1.65
C GLU A 422 0.26 -9.02 2.89
N HIS A 423 0.85 -9.82 3.77
CA HIS A 423 1.74 -9.33 4.81
C HIS A 423 2.97 -10.23 4.92
N HIS A 424 3.93 -10.00 4.04
CA HIS A 424 5.13 -10.82 3.90
C HIS A 424 6.12 -10.66 5.09
N ASN A 425 6.09 -9.54 5.82
CA ASN A 425 7.06 -9.23 6.88
C ASN A 425 6.58 -9.58 8.30
N ILE A 426 5.56 -10.44 8.44
CA ILE A 426 4.96 -10.81 9.73
C ILE A 426 5.95 -11.33 10.77
N ASP A 427 6.99 -12.03 10.33
CA ASP A 427 8.01 -12.65 11.19
C ASP A 427 9.23 -11.75 11.45
N VAL A 428 9.15 -10.47 11.06
CA VAL A 428 10.22 -9.47 11.23
C VAL A 428 9.85 -8.52 12.40
N PRO A 429 10.36 -8.73 13.64
CA PRO A 429 9.81 -8.07 14.83
C PRO A 429 9.97 -6.55 14.86
N TRP A 430 10.95 -6.01 14.13
CA TRP A 430 11.23 -4.57 14.06
C TRP A 430 10.48 -3.86 12.91
N TRP A 431 9.79 -4.61 12.04
CA TRP A 431 9.19 -4.06 10.81
C TRP A 431 8.13 -3.00 11.11
N GLU A 432 7.16 -3.28 11.99
CA GLU A 432 6.15 -2.28 12.39
C GLU A 432 6.80 -1.05 13.07
N GLY A 433 7.92 -1.26 13.77
CA GLY A 433 8.65 -0.22 14.49
C GLY A 433 9.29 0.84 13.59
N LEU A 434 9.41 0.61 12.28
CA LEU A 434 9.92 1.58 11.31
C LEU A 434 9.06 2.83 11.20
N VAL A 435 7.79 2.76 11.59
CA VAL A 435 6.84 3.87 11.53
C VAL A 435 6.13 4.09 12.86
N LYS A 436 5.54 5.27 13.01
CA LYS A 436 4.60 5.62 14.08
C LYS A 436 3.29 6.03 13.44
N THR A 437 2.17 5.57 13.98
CA THR A 437 0.85 6.05 13.58
C THR A 437 0.60 7.43 14.19
N THR A 438 0.09 8.36 13.39
CA THR A 438 -0.12 9.75 13.84
C THR A 438 -1.37 9.94 14.71
N ASP A 439 -2.21 8.90 14.83
CA ASP A 439 -3.41 8.85 15.67
C ASP A 439 -3.30 7.83 16.81
N GLY A 440 -2.13 7.21 17.01
CA GLY A 440 -1.88 6.24 18.09
C GLY A 440 -2.54 4.87 17.89
N ARG A 441 -3.12 4.58 16.71
CA ARG A 441 -3.66 3.24 16.41
C ARG A 441 -2.54 2.19 16.31
N GLN A 442 -2.89 0.93 16.55
CA GLN A 442 -2.04 -0.18 16.14
C GLN A 442 -2.09 -0.33 14.62
N LEU A 443 -0.97 -0.70 13.99
CA LEU A 443 -0.93 -0.90 12.55
C LEU A 443 -1.77 -2.13 12.16
N ILE A 444 -1.56 -3.23 12.87
CA ILE A 444 -2.22 -4.52 12.64
C ILE A 444 -2.88 -4.99 13.95
N THR A 445 -4.08 -5.55 13.85
CA THR A 445 -4.76 -6.20 14.96
C THR A 445 -5.41 -7.49 14.48
N LYS A 446 -4.95 -8.62 15.01
CA LYS A 446 -5.53 -9.95 14.78
C LYS A 446 -5.71 -10.30 13.29
N GLY A 447 -4.65 -10.16 12.47
CA GLY A 447 -4.69 -10.51 11.04
C GLY A 447 -5.38 -9.48 10.13
N PHE A 448 -5.65 -8.29 10.65
CA PHE A 448 -6.22 -7.18 9.88
C PHE A 448 -5.41 -5.91 10.09
N ALA A 449 -5.15 -5.17 9.00
CA ALA A 449 -4.61 -3.83 9.10
C ALA A 449 -5.72 -2.83 9.46
N ASN A 450 -5.41 -1.88 10.36
CA ASN A 450 -6.37 -0.86 10.77
C ASN A 450 -6.31 0.36 9.85
N VAL A 451 -7.45 0.67 9.20
CA VAL A 451 -7.55 1.84 8.33
C VAL A 451 -7.56 3.13 9.18
N PRO A 452 -6.72 4.14 8.88
CA PRO A 452 -6.77 5.42 9.57
C PRO A 452 -8.07 6.16 9.24
N PHE A 453 -8.86 6.54 10.25
CA PHE A 453 -10.15 7.18 10.01
C PHE A 453 -10.07 8.69 9.81
N SER A 454 -9.10 9.33 10.46
CA SER A 454 -8.93 10.79 10.42
C SER A 454 -7.48 11.23 10.30
N ALA A 455 -6.52 10.31 10.47
CA ALA A 455 -5.10 10.61 10.33
C ALA A 455 -4.79 11.02 8.87
N PRO A 456 -4.23 12.22 8.64
CA PRO A 456 -3.95 12.72 7.30
C PRO A 456 -2.89 11.91 6.54
N GLY A 457 -2.96 11.95 5.20
CA GLY A 457 -2.01 11.25 4.33
C GLY A 457 -2.13 9.74 4.48
N LEU A 458 -1.00 9.06 4.60
CA LEU A 458 -0.92 7.63 4.93
C LEU A 458 -1.19 7.33 6.43
N GLY A 459 -1.38 8.37 7.24
CA GLY A 459 -1.61 8.24 8.68
C GLY A 459 -0.41 7.72 9.48
N ILE A 460 0.80 7.86 8.93
CA ILE A 460 2.06 7.43 9.51
C ILE A 460 3.17 8.48 9.37
N GLU A 461 4.16 8.38 10.25
CA GLU A 461 5.44 9.08 10.18
C GLU A 461 6.58 8.08 10.39
N LEU A 462 7.78 8.38 9.89
CA LEU A 462 8.94 7.52 10.11
C LEU A 462 9.39 7.58 11.57
N ASN A 463 9.68 6.41 12.14
CA ASN A 463 10.45 6.32 13.37
C ASN A 463 11.95 6.38 13.03
N GLU A 464 12.50 7.58 12.87
CA GLU A 464 13.87 7.75 12.37
C GLU A 464 14.93 6.94 13.15
N GLU A 465 14.79 6.87 14.47
CA GLU A 465 15.67 6.09 15.34
C GLU A 465 15.68 4.61 14.96
N GLU A 466 14.51 4.04 14.66
CA GLU A 466 14.40 2.62 14.28
C GLU A 466 14.87 2.40 12.85
N VAL A 467 14.48 3.28 11.92
CA VAL A 467 14.93 3.21 10.52
C VAL A 467 16.46 3.22 10.45
N LYS A 468 17.14 4.07 11.23
CA LYS A 468 18.62 4.16 11.26
C LYS A 468 19.28 2.86 11.73
N LYS A 469 18.66 2.11 12.66
CA LYS A 469 19.18 0.80 13.11
C LYS A 469 19.10 -0.25 12.01
N HIS A 470 18.09 -0.14 11.14
CA HIS A 470 17.76 -1.11 10.11
C HIS A 470 18.07 -0.61 8.69
N LEU A 471 19.01 0.33 8.53
CA LEU A 471 19.54 0.67 7.20
C LEU A 471 20.29 -0.51 6.58
N HIS A 472 20.18 -0.66 5.28
CA HIS A 472 20.85 -1.73 4.55
C HIS A 472 22.38 -1.63 4.67
N ALA A 473 23.10 -2.74 4.57
CA ALA A 473 24.56 -2.74 4.72
C ALA A 473 25.29 -1.96 3.61
N LYS A 474 24.72 -1.96 2.39
CA LYS A 474 25.29 -1.29 1.20
C LYS A 474 25.22 0.25 1.26
N ASP A 475 24.29 0.80 2.03
CA ASP A 475 24.12 2.25 2.14
C ASP A 475 23.55 2.62 3.51
N LYS A 476 24.34 3.35 4.30
CA LYS A 476 24.00 3.82 5.64
C LYS A 476 23.60 5.30 5.66
N SER A 477 23.48 5.93 4.50
CA SER A 477 22.96 7.29 4.41
C SER A 477 21.48 7.32 4.82
N PHE A 478 21.08 8.42 5.47
CA PHE A 478 19.70 8.63 5.90
C PHE A 478 19.21 9.96 5.37
N PHE A 479 18.44 9.91 4.27
CA PHE A 479 17.93 11.10 3.57
C PHE A 479 19.01 12.16 3.35
N ALA A 480 20.18 11.74 2.87
CA ALA A 480 21.25 12.64 2.46
C ALA A 480 20.78 13.53 1.29
N PRO A 481 21.31 14.76 1.15
CA PRO A 481 21.01 15.62 0.01
C PRO A 481 21.40 14.93 -1.32
N THR A 482 20.56 15.12 -2.34
CA THR A 482 20.74 14.54 -3.70
C THR A 482 20.75 15.62 -4.79
N PRO A 483 21.56 16.70 -4.66
CA PRO A 483 21.52 17.86 -5.57
C PRO A 483 21.85 17.51 -7.03
N GLU A 484 22.64 16.46 -7.25
CA GLU A 484 23.02 15.99 -8.58
C GLU A 484 21.80 15.60 -9.43
N TRP A 485 20.70 15.17 -8.81
CA TRP A 485 19.47 14.78 -9.49
C TRP A 485 18.52 15.93 -9.82
N ASN A 486 18.84 17.17 -9.42
CA ASN A 486 17.98 18.33 -9.64
C ASN A 486 17.87 18.70 -11.13
N GLU A 487 18.96 18.53 -11.87
CA GLU A 487 19.08 19.03 -13.25
C GLU A 487 19.22 17.92 -14.31
N ILE A 488 19.45 16.65 -13.90
CA ILE A 488 19.63 15.53 -14.84
C ILE A 488 18.32 15.24 -15.57
N ARG A 489 18.27 15.55 -16.87
CA ARG A 489 17.11 15.37 -17.75
C ARG A 489 17.52 14.85 -19.13
N SER A 490 16.59 14.17 -19.79
CA SER A 490 16.66 13.76 -21.19
C SER A 490 15.58 14.47 -22.01
N HIS A 491 15.59 14.32 -23.34
CA HIS A 491 14.50 14.78 -24.18
C HIS A 491 13.32 13.81 -24.12
N ASP A 492 12.44 14.00 -23.13
CA ASP A 492 11.41 13.05 -22.70
C ASP A 492 10.14 12.99 -23.59
N ARG A 493 10.26 13.33 -24.87
CA ARG A 493 9.13 13.32 -25.81
C ARG A 493 9.00 11.94 -26.44
N VAL A 494 7.83 11.33 -26.36
CA VAL A 494 7.54 9.98 -26.89
C VAL A 494 6.81 9.98 -28.23
N PHE A 495 6.61 11.15 -28.84
CA PHE A 495 5.92 11.33 -30.12
C PHE A 495 6.63 12.42 -30.94
N SER A 496 6.52 12.36 -32.27
CA SER A 496 7.16 13.32 -33.18
C SER A 496 6.28 14.51 -33.52
#